data_AF-M0DN00-F1
#
_entry.id   AF-M0DN00-F1
#
_cell.length_a   1.000
_cell.length_b   1.000
_cell.length_c   1.000
_cell.angle_alpha   90.00
_cell.angle_beta   90.00
_cell.angle_gamma   90.00
#
_symmetry.space_group_name_H-M   'P 1'
#
loop_
_entity.id
_entity.type
_entity.pdbx_description
1 polymer ?
#
loop_
_entity_poly.entity_id
_entity_poly.type
_entity_poly.pdbx_seq_one_letter_code
_entity_poly.pdbx_strand_id
1 'polypeptide(L)'
;MTQRLTRREALAAGGAVALGALAGCSEAGDEPRFWDDPPSLDVGSVPSEFDAPVPERPRLVPVDVEPRVTAAFADRVDRLLAPLPEPLTAETLPNGEVREQIGRERTAAREALRESDASLPPLKAAERYATARDYAATAVGTWAGVTVEGDPEAVAADVGTVRRRAADALETLPGSAADPLAGAAVYGPIERWYDESQRRTLVGGNAGPGGRANPLRTGESVGDVERIQSYVEAGRYLRDRYRASLADPVPVAEPLRREAERLGTEIGDRLRELHGEGTDRIRSTPGDEAFFDERPLARDAPSVSLLSTALYRTFEDLRFDPVPVDDYEPDHPATALTRTALARARFRGLDAVASRIEDGETMFPANAAAVGEARNAAVESAASLAGSGNPLARWLATEFLPLFEEPDGALGASEPSVRQIAEAYTEYRWIETVTREARTVAESVAAAFDS
;
A
#
# COMPACT_ATOMS: atom_id res chain seq x y z
N MET A 1 38.33 13.84 -18.44
CA MET A 1 38.36 15.32 -18.36
C MET A 1 37.25 15.74 -17.41
N THR A 2 37.62 16.06 -16.18
CA THR A 2 36.71 16.44 -15.09
C THR A 2 36.29 17.89 -15.25
N GLN A 3 35.02 18.15 -15.55
CA GLN A 3 34.47 19.51 -15.51
C GLN A 3 34.17 19.87 -14.05
N ARG A 4 35.05 20.69 -13.47
CA ARG A 4 34.74 21.48 -12.27
C ARG A 4 34.06 22.76 -12.75
N LEU A 5 32.78 22.93 -12.44
CA LEU A 5 32.09 24.20 -12.58
C LEU A 5 32.00 24.85 -11.21
N THR A 6 32.73 25.94 -10.99
CA THR A 6 32.62 26.77 -9.79
C THR A 6 31.99 28.13 -10.13
N ARG A 7 30.98 28.48 -9.32
CA ARG A 7 30.24 29.75 -9.22
C ARG A 7 31.08 31.00 -9.53
N ARG A 8 30.97 31.56 -10.75
CA ARG A 8 31.08 33.01 -11.01
C ARG A 8 30.60 33.49 -12.39
N GLU A 9 30.30 32.59 -13.32
CA GLU A 9 29.93 32.97 -14.71
C GLU A 9 28.46 32.77 -15.09
N ALA A 10 27.59 32.25 -14.20
CA ALA A 10 26.18 31.97 -14.51
C ALA A 10 25.17 33.05 -14.04
N LEU A 11 25.61 34.19 -13.47
CA LEU A 11 24.73 35.24 -12.93
C LEU A 11 24.71 36.52 -13.79
N ALA A 12 24.68 36.38 -15.11
CA ALA A 12 24.61 37.53 -16.02
C ALA A 12 23.90 37.22 -17.34
N ALA A 13 22.66 36.73 -17.32
CA ALA A 13 21.75 36.83 -18.46
C ALA A 13 20.31 36.53 -18.04
N GLY A 14 19.41 37.52 -18.13
CA GLY A 14 17.98 37.28 -18.07
C GLY A 14 17.14 38.22 -17.19
N GLY A 15 17.43 39.52 -17.17
CA GLY A 15 16.46 40.51 -16.69
C GLY A 15 15.55 40.97 -17.83
N ALA A 16 14.23 40.80 -17.67
CA ALA A 16 13.20 41.87 -17.77
C ALA A 16 11.80 41.39 -18.28
N VAL A 17 10.77 41.95 -17.61
CA VAL A 17 9.36 42.19 -18.01
C VAL A 17 8.32 41.08 -17.76
N ALA A 18 7.42 41.29 -16.77
CA ALA A 18 6.03 41.72 -17.05
C ALA A 18 5.19 41.93 -15.78
N LEU A 19 4.45 43.05 -15.78
CA LEU A 19 3.36 43.41 -14.89
C LEU A 19 2.09 42.62 -15.23
N GLY A 20 1.27 42.25 -14.23
CA GLY A 20 -0.13 41.87 -14.46
C GLY A 20 -0.71 40.89 -13.44
N ALA A 21 -1.11 41.38 -12.27
CA ALA A 21 -1.86 40.60 -11.30
C ALA A 21 -3.33 40.49 -11.70
N LEU A 22 -3.79 39.31 -12.15
CA LEU A 22 -5.19 38.88 -12.10
C LEU A 22 -5.26 37.34 -12.03
N ALA A 23 -5.82 36.85 -10.91
CA ALA A 23 -6.52 35.58 -10.69
C ALA A 23 -6.08 34.29 -11.43
N GLY A 24 -5.48 33.37 -10.66
CA GLY A 24 -5.83 31.94 -10.67
C GLY A 24 -5.32 31.07 -11.82
N CYS A 25 -4.45 30.13 -11.47
CA CYS A 25 -4.05 28.93 -12.23
C CYS A 25 -3.01 29.12 -13.34
N SER A 26 -1.74 29.23 -12.96
CA SER A 26 -0.62 28.40 -13.45
C SER A 26 0.69 29.09 -13.06
N GLU A 27 1.09 28.95 -11.79
CA GLU A 27 2.51 29.06 -11.48
C GLU A 27 3.15 27.82 -12.10
N ALA A 28 3.97 28.02 -13.12
CA ALA A 28 4.96 27.04 -13.52
C ALA A 28 5.83 26.83 -12.27
N GLY A 29 5.47 25.81 -11.49
CA GLY A 29 5.92 25.63 -10.13
C GLY A 29 7.44 25.54 -10.10
N ASP A 30 8.05 26.46 -9.35
CA ASP A 30 9.36 26.24 -8.76
C ASP A 30 9.33 24.83 -8.11
N GLU A 31 10.11 23.90 -8.63
CA GLU A 31 10.35 22.64 -7.93
C GLU A 31 10.76 22.98 -6.49
N PRO A 32 10.26 22.27 -5.46
CA PRO A 32 10.69 22.51 -4.09
C PRO A 32 12.21 22.51 -4.04
N ARG A 33 12.82 23.59 -3.54
CA ARG A 33 14.28 23.76 -3.54
C ARG A 33 14.92 22.58 -2.81
N PHE A 34 15.64 21.76 -3.55
CA PHE A 34 16.46 20.70 -2.99
C PHE A 34 17.62 21.35 -2.23
N TRP A 35 17.71 21.07 -0.93
CA TRP A 35 18.70 21.52 0.05
C TRP A 35 19.71 22.56 -0.47
N ASP A 36 19.62 23.80 0.02
CA ASP A 36 20.35 24.97 -0.52
C ASP A 36 21.90 24.81 -0.70
N ASP A 37 22.55 23.92 0.07
CA ASP A 37 23.99 23.64 -0.04
C ASP A 37 24.30 22.18 0.39
N PRO A 38 24.00 21.18 -0.45
CA PRO A 38 24.22 19.79 -0.08
C PRO A 38 25.72 19.44 -0.18
N PRO A 39 26.23 18.52 0.66
CA PRO A 39 27.56 17.97 0.52
C PRO A 39 27.78 17.38 -0.87
N SER A 40 29.01 17.45 -1.37
CA SER A 40 29.34 16.88 -2.68
C SER A 40 29.21 15.35 -2.67
N LEU A 41 28.50 14.80 -3.65
CA LEU A 41 28.34 13.36 -3.86
C LEU A 41 28.81 12.98 -5.27
N ASP A 42 29.62 11.93 -5.36
CA ASP A 42 30.01 11.35 -6.65
C ASP A 42 28.91 10.43 -7.18
N VAL A 43 27.97 11.02 -7.91
CA VAL A 43 26.79 10.36 -8.49
C VAL A 43 27.19 9.16 -9.37
N GLY A 44 28.24 9.29 -10.17
CA GLY A 44 28.67 8.24 -11.11
C GLY A 44 29.25 6.99 -10.42
N SER A 45 29.55 7.08 -9.13
CA SER A 45 30.04 5.96 -8.32
C SER A 45 28.94 5.28 -7.49
N VAL A 46 27.69 5.77 -7.55
CA VAL A 46 26.56 5.17 -6.82
C VAL A 46 26.15 3.87 -7.51
N PRO A 47 26.01 2.75 -6.78
CA PRO A 47 25.58 1.49 -7.38
C PRO A 47 24.17 1.61 -7.98
N SER A 48 24.03 1.22 -9.24
CA SER A 48 22.74 1.06 -9.93
C SER A 48 22.27 -0.39 -9.98
N GLU A 49 23.16 -1.33 -9.66
CA GLU A 49 22.89 -2.76 -9.55
C GLU A 49 23.30 -3.24 -8.16
N PHE A 50 22.52 -4.16 -7.59
CA PHE A 50 22.73 -4.64 -6.22
C PHE A 50 22.75 -6.15 -6.17
N ASP A 51 23.75 -6.70 -5.49
CA ASP A 51 23.93 -8.16 -5.36
C ASP A 51 22.86 -8.81 -4.47
N ALA A 52 22.40 -8.12 -3.43
CA ALA A 52 21.41 -8.64 -2.50
C ALA A 52 19.99 -8.37 -3.02
N PRO A 53 19.20 -9.41 -3.37
CA PRO A 53 17.83 -9.22 -3.80
C PRO A 53 16.94 -8.84 -2.61
N VAL A 54 15.90 -8.04 -2.87
CA VAL A 54 14.80 -7.85 -1.91
C VAL A 54 14.15 -9.22 -1.67
N PRO A 55 13.92 -9.65 -0.42
CA PRO A 55 13.39 -10.98 -0.16
C PRO A 55 11.96 -11.11 -0.69
N GLU A 56 11.59 -12.31 -1.08
CA GLU A 56 10.24 -12.61 -1.54
C GLU A 56 9.21 -12.37 -0.43
N ARG A 57 7.99 -11.97 -0.83
CA ARG A 57 6.89 -11.77 0.13
C ARG A 57 6.58 -13.08 0.86
N PRO A 58 6.54 -13.10 2.20
CA PRO A 58 6.25 -14.30 2.96
C PRO A 58 4.93 -14.96 2.60
N ARG A 59 4.93 -16.28 2.65
CA ARG A 59 3.71 -17.07 2.58
C ARG A 59 2.98 -17.06 3.92
N LEU A 60 1.92 -16.26 4.02
CA LEU A 60 1.13 -16.13 5.25
C LEU A 60 0.10 -17.25 5.42
N VAL A 61 -0.61 -17.62 4.35
CA VAL A 61 -1.57 -18.73 4.38
C VAL A 61 -0.85 -20.03 4.02
N PRO A 62 -0.68 -20.98 4.97
CA PRO A 62 0.16 -22.16 4.78
C PRO A 62 -0.59 -23.29 4.03
N VAL A 63 -1.36 -22.95 2.99
CA VAL A 63 -2.12 -23.92 2.18
C VAL A 63 -1.99 -23.63 0.69
N ASP A 64 -1.83 -24.68 -0.11
CA ASP A 64 -1.74 -24.55 -1.56
C ASP A 64 -3.10 -24.24 -2.19
N VAL A 65 -3.07 -23.46 -3.27
CA VAL A 65 -4.23 -23.24 -4.12
C VAL A 65 -4.25 -24.34 -5.17
N GLU A 66 -5.36 -25.08 -5.23
CA GLU A 66 -5.45 -26.19 -6.18
C GLU A 66 -5.51 -25.67 -7.62
N PRO A 67 -4.84 -26.33 -8.59
CA PRO A 67 -4.81 -25.86 -9.98
C PRO A 67 -6.20 -25.63 -10.59
N ARG A 68 -7.19 -26.42 -10.19
CA ARG A 68 -8.60 -26.26 -10.61
C ARG A 68 -9.21 -24.92 -10.17
N VAL A 69 -8.82 -24.40 -9.01
CA VAL A 69 -9.31 -23.13 -8.45
C VAL A 69 -8.65 -21.97 -9.19
N THR A 70 -7.34 -22.06 -9.42
CA THR A 70 -6.59 -21.16 -10.29
C THR A 70 -7.19 -21.09 -11.70
N ALA A 71 -7.47 -22.24 -12.32
CA ALA A 71 -8.10 -22.30 -13.64
C ALA A 71 -9.50 -21.67 -13.63
N ALA A 72 -10.31 -21.92 -12.60
CA ALA A 72 -11.64 -21.31 -12.49
C ALA A 72 -11.60 -19.77 -12.40
N PHE A 73 -10.58 -19.21 -11.75
CA PHE A 73 -10.37 -17.76 -11.71
C PHE A 73 -9.97 -17.20 -13.08
N ALA A 74 -9.07 -17.87 -13.81
CA ALA A 74 -8.69 -17.48 -15.18
C ALA A 74 -9.89 -17.58 -16.15
N ASP A 75 -10.64 -18.69 -16.11
CA ASP A 75 -11.84 -18.91 -16.93
C ASP A 75 -12.91 -17.82 -16.71
N ARG A 76 -12.95 -17.20 -15.52
CA ARG A 76 -13.87 -16.09 -15.25
C ARG A 76 -13.47 -14.82 -16.01
N VAL A 77 -12.18 -14.50 -16.10
CA VAL A 77 -11.67 -13.37 -16.89
C VAL A 77 -12.00 -13.55 -18.37
N ASP A 78 -11.77 -14.74 -18.93
CA ASP A 78 -12.10 -15.02 -20.33
C ASP A 78 -13.59 -14.89 -20.61
N ARG A 79 -14.44 -15.39 -19.71
CA ARG A 79 -15.91 -15.22 -19.82
C ARG A 79 -16.36 -13.77 -19.73
N LEU A 80 -15.70 -12.93 -18.92
CA LEU A 80 -16.00 -11.49 -18.84
C LEU A 80 -15.60 -10.76 -20.13
N LEU A 81 -14.50 -11.15 -20.76
CA LEU A 81 -14.01 -10.52 -21.99
C LEU A 81 -14.73 -11.00 -23.25
N ALA A 82 -15.29 -12.21 -23.25
CA ALA A 82 -15.95 -12.84 -24.41
C ALA A 82 -17.02 -11.99 -25.12
N PRO A 83 -17.83 -11.14 -24.45
CA PRO A 83 -18.81 -10.28 -25.12
C PRO A 83 -18.20 -9.12 -25.91
N LEU A 84 -16.92 -8.80 -25.70
CA LEU A 84 -16.29 -7.66 -26.34
C LEU A 84 -15.88 -7.98 -27.79
N PRO A 85 -16.24 -7.13 -28.76
CA PRO A 85 -15.80 -7.32 -30.15
C PRO A 85 -14.27 -7.31 -30.31
N GLU A 86 -13.79 -8.16 -31.22
CA GLU A 86 -12.40 -8.22 -31.67
C GLU A 86 -12.32 -8.27 -33.21
N PRO A 87 -11.78 -7.24 -33.88
CA PRO A 87 -11.26 -5.97 -33.34
C PRO A 87 -12.37 -5.00 -32.93
N LEU A 88 -12.06 -4.10 -31.98
CA LEU A 88 -12.93 -2.98 -31.64
C LEU A 88 -12.64 -1.83 -32.63
N THR A 89 -13.55 -1.54 -33.56
CA THR A 89 -13.33 -0.55 -34.64
C THR A 89 -14.15 0.72 -34.43
N ALA A 90 -13.87 1.77 -35.21
CA ALA A 90 -14.66 3.01 -35.20
C ALA A 90 -16.09 2.82 -35.74
N GLU A 91 -16.33 1.77 -36.53
CA GLU A 91 -17.67 1.42 -37.01
C GLU A 91 -18.53 0.85 -35.88
N THR A 92 -17.92 0.04 -35.01
CA THR A 92 -18.59 -0.60 -33.87
C THR A 92 -18.69 0.33 -32.67
N LEU A 93 -17.66 1.16 -32.43
CA LEU A 93 -17.62 2.15 -31.36
C LEU A 93 -16.96 3.45 -31.87
N PRO A 94 -17.74 4.45 -32.31
CA PRO A 94 -17.21 5.68 -32.88
C PRO A 94 -16.34 6.49 -31.91
N ASN A 95 -16.71 6.50 -30.62
CA ASN A 95 -15.96 7.23 -29.59
C ASN A 95 -14.56 6.62 -29.39
N GLY A 96 -13.53 7.36 -29.80
CA GLY A 96 -12.14 6.89 -29.75
C GLY A 96 -11.59 6.69 -28.35
N GLU A 97 -11.97 7.54 -27.40
CA GLU A 97 -11.47 7.49 -26.03
C GLU A 97 -12.05 6.30 -25.27
N VAL A 98 -13.35 6.03 -25.42
CA VAL A 98 -13.97 4.82 -24.85
C VAL A 98 -13.37 3.55 -25.46
N ARG A 99 -13.11 3.56 -26.77
CA ARG A 99 -12.47 2.44 -27.47
C ARG A 99 -11.05 2.18 -26.95
N GLU A 100 -10.26 3.23 -26.75
CA GLU A 100 -8.93 3.14 -26.15
C GLU A 100 -9.03 2.58 -24.72
N GLN A 101 -9.93 3.10 -23.88
CA GLN A 101 -10.11 2.60 -22.52
C GLN A 101 -10.41 1.11 -22.50
N ILE A 102 -11.40 0.63 -23.27
CA ILE A 102 -11.74 -0.79 -23.34
C ILE A 102 -10.53 -1.64 -23.79
N GLY A 103 -9.74 -1.13 -24.73
CA GLY A 103 -8.51 -1.77 -25.18
C GLY A 103 -7.43 -1.85 -24.09
N ARG A 104 -7.23 -0.76 -23.33
CA ARG A 104 -6.31 -0.70 -22.19
C ARG A 104 -6.70 -1.70 -21.11
N GLU A 105 -7.97 -1.68 -20.70
CA GLU A 105 -8.50 -2.57 -19.66
C GLU A 105 -8.41 -4.05 -20.05
N ARG A 106 -8.76 -4.38 -21.30
CA ARG A 106 -8.61 -5.75 -21.81
C ARG A 106 -7.15 -6.22 -21.79
N THR A 107 -6.24 -5.34 -22.17
CA THR A 107 -4.79 -5.64 -22.15
C THR A 107 -4.32 -5.83 -20.72
N ALA A 108 -4.69 -4.92 -19.81
CA ALA A 108 -4.36 -4.98 -18.39
C ALA A 108 -4.89 -6.26 -17.72
N ALA A 109 -6.12 -6.69 -18.04
CA ALA A 109 -6.67 -7.96 -17.56
C ALA A 109 -5.81 -9.17 -17.98
N ARG A 110 -5.35 -9.20 -19.24
CA ARG A 110 -4.49 -10.27 -19.76
C ARG A 110 -3.07 -10.20 -19.19
N GLU A 111 -2.48 -9.01 -19.06
CA GLU A 111 -1.19 -8.81 -18.38
C GLU A 111 -1.27 -9.28 -16.92
N ALA A 112 -2.34 -8.93 -16.22
CA ALA A 112 -2.57 -9.34 -14.85
C ALA A 112 -2.68 -10.87 -14.71
N LEU A 113 -2.97 -11.65 -15.75
CA LEU A 113 -2.97 -13.12 -15.70
C LEU A 113 -1.67 -13.80 -16.15
N ARG A 114 -0.76 -13.11 -16.87
CA ARG A 114 0.45 -13.74 -17.42
C ARG A 114 1.31 -14.40 -16.33
N GLU A 115 1.46 -15.72 -16.39
CA GLU A 115 2.25 -16.48 -15.42
C GLU A 115 3.61 -15.81 -15.18
N SER A 116 3.92 -15.51 -13.92
CA SER A 116 5.32 -15.37 -13.52
C SER A 116 5.88 -16.79 -13.40
N ASP A 117 7.13 -17.00 -13.81
CA ASP A 117 7.81 -18.31 -13.67
C ASP A 117 7.85 -18.81 -12.20
N ALA A 118 7.60 -17.94 -11.22
CA ALA A 118 7.44 -18.27 -9.82
C ALA A 118 5.97 -18.41 -9.38
N SER A 119 5.68 -19.44 -8.57
CA SER A 119 4.38 -19.62 -7.91
C SER A 119 4.18 -18.54 -6.85
N LEU A 120 3.14 -17.71 -7.01
CA LEU A 120 2.85 -16.62 -6.08
C LEU A 120 2.28 -17.15 -4.74
N PRO A 121 2.57 -16.46 -3.61
CA PRO A 121 1.88 -16.72 -2.35
C PRO A 121 0.34 -16.63 -2.50
N PRO A 122 -0.45 -17.45 -1.77
CA PRO A 122 -1.90 -17.56 -1.99
C PRO A 122 -2.68 -16.25 -1.95
N LEU A 123 -2.37 -15.35 -1.01
CA LEU A 123 -3.00 -14.03 -0.92
C LEU A 123 -2.65 -13.16 -2.13
N LYS A 124 -1.38 -13.18 -2.56
CA LYS A 124 -0.94 -12.40 -3.71
C LYS A 124 -1.54 -12.91 -5.02
N ALA A 125 -1.70 -14.23 -5.14
CA ALA A 125 -2.44 -14.83 -6.25
C ALA A 125 -3.91 -14.38 -6.25
N ALA A 126 -4.58 -14.38 -5.09
CA ALA A 126 -5.96 -13.91 -4.97
C ALA A 126 -6.13 -12.42 -5.37
N GLU A 127 -5.24 -11.54 -4.90
CA GLU A 127 -5.19 -10.13 -5.30
C GLU A 127 -5.02 -9.98 -6.82
N ARG A 128 -4.06 -10.72 -7.38
CA ARG A 128 -3.80 -10.72 -8.82
C ARG A 128 -5.02 -11.12 -9.64
N TYR A 129 -5.75 -12.17 -9.23
CA TYR A 129 -7.00 -12.57 -9.89
C TYR A 129 -8.10 -11.53 -9.71
N ALA A 130 -8.20 -10.92 -8.53
CA ALA A 130 -9.17 -9.86 -8.29
C ALA A 130 -8.91 -8.64 -9.19
N THR A 131 -7.64 -8.24 -9.36
CA THR A 131 -7.22 -7.18 -10.30
C THR A 131 -7.52 -7.55 -11.75
N ALA A 132 -7.22 -8.79 -12.18
CA ALA A 132 -7.52 -9.22 -13.56
C ALA A 132 -9.04 -9.19 -13.85
N ARG A 133 -9.86 -9.63 -12.89
CA ARG A 133 -11.32 -9.59 -12.99
C ARG A 133 -11.86 -8.17 -12.96
N ASP A 134 -11.30 -7.28 -12.15
CA ASP A 134 -11.63 -5.85 -12.10
C ASP A 134 -11.48 -5.19 -13.48
N TYR A 135 -10.31 -5.36 -14.12
CA TYR A 135 -10.05 -4.83 -15.46
C TYR A 135 -10.98 -5.43 -16.52
N ALA A 136 -11.19 -6.75 -16.51
CA ALA A 136 -12.09 -7.40 -17.47
C ALA A 136 -13.55 -6.95 -17.30
N ALA A 137 -14.01 -6.83 -16.06
CA ALA A 137 -15.34 -6.36 -15.71
C ALA A 137 -15.52 -4.86 -16.04
N THR A 138 -14.49 -4.04 -15.85
CA THR A 138 -14.47 -2.63 -16.27
C THR A 138 -14.61 -2.49 -17.78
N ALA A 139 -13.89 -3.32 -18.55
CA ALA A 139 -13.98 -3.34 -20.00
C ALA A 139 -15.39 -3.69 -20.49
N VAL A 140 -15.99 -4.78 -19.97
CA VAL A 140 -17.33 -5.22 -20.38
C VAL A 140 -18.45 -4.32 -19.87
N GLY A 141 -18.31 -3.75 -18.67
CA GLY A 141 -19.25 -2.77 -18.13
C GLY A 141 -19.26 -1.46 -18.93
N THR A 142 -18.07 -1.00 -19.34
CA THR A 142 -17.94 0.19 -20.21
C THR A 142 -18.60 -0.07 -21.57
N TRP A 143 -18.36 -1.25 -22.17
CA TRP A 143 -18.98 -1.66 -23.43
C TRP A 143 -20.51 -1.71 -23.32
N ALA A 144 -21.05 -2.36 -22.28
CA ALA A 144 -22.49 -2.42 -22.06
C ALA A 144 -23.11 -1.03 -21.90
N GLY A 145 -22.40 -0.08 -21.25
CA GLY A 145 -22.87 1.28 -21.04
C GLY A 145 -22.91 2.16 -22.28
N VAL A 146 -22.24 1.78 -23.37
CA VAL A 146 -22.25 2.53 -24.65
C VAL A 146 -23.10 1.89 -25.74
N THR A 147 -23.43 0.60 -25.61
CA THR A 147 -24.25 -0.09 -26.61
C THR A 147 -25.73 0.06 -26.32
N VAL A 148 -26.53 0.33 -27.36
CA VAL A 148 -28.00 0.46 -27.27
C VAL A 148 -28.67 -0.85 -26.80
N GLU A 149 -28.06 -1.99 -27.11
CA GLU A 149 -28.51 -3.32 -26.70
C GLU A 149 -27.94 -3.76 -25.34
N GLY A 150 -26.98 -3.01 -24.80
CA GLY A 150 -26.29 -3.35 -23.56
C GLY A 150 -27.01 -2.79 -22.34
N ASP A 151 -27.13 -3.64 -21.32
CA ASP A 151 -27.51 -3.24 -19.98
C ASP A 151 -26.32 -3.48 -19.04
N PRO A 152 -25.68 -2.43 -18.51
CA PRO A 152 -24.61 -2.57 -17.52
C PRO A 152 -25.00 -3.40 -16.29
N GLU A 153 -26.27 -3.40 -15.90
CA GLU A 153 -26.74 -4.20 -14.77
C GLU A 153 -26.85 -5.69 -15.14
N ALA A 154 -27.00 -6.03 -16.42
CA ALA A 154 -27.03 -7.41 -16.89
C ALA A 154 -25.63 -8.05 -16.98
N VAL A 155 -24.57 -7.26 -17.11
CA VAL A 155 -23.17 -7.75 -17.13
C VAL A 155 -22.50 -7.71 -15.76
N ALA A 156 -23.09 -6.98 -14.82
CA ALA A 156 -22.66 -6.93 -13.43
C ALA A 156 -23.42 -7.97 -12.58
N ALA A 157 -22.80 -8.41 -11.50
CA ALA A 157 -23.57 -9.06 -10.45
C ALA A 157 -24.39 -8.02 -9.68
N ASP A 158 -25.56 -8.43 -9.17
CA ASP A 158 -26.37 -7.60 -8.30
C ASP A 158 -25.56 -7.14 -7.07
N VAL A 159 -25.39 -5.83 -6.94
CA VAL A 159 -24.60 -5.20 -5.87
C VAL A 159 -25.16 -5.56 -4.49
N GLY A 160 -26.48 -5.65 -4.35
CA GLY A 160 -27.11 -6.08 -3.10
C GLY A 160 -26.71 -7.49 -2.70
N THR A 161 -26.67 -8.40 -3.67
CA THR A 161 -26.21 -9.78 -3.48
C THR A 161 -24.73 -9.86 -3.14
N VAL A 162 -23.88 -9.07 -3.79
CA VAL A 162 -22.44 -9.04 -3.48
C VAL A 162 -22.20 -8.50 -2.07
N ARG A 163 -22.88 -7.42 -1.68
CA ARG A 163 -22.81 -6.87 -0.32
C ARG A 163 -23.25 -7.88 0.73
N ARG A 164 -24.38 -8.58 0.51
CA ARG A 164 -24.83 -9.65 1.42
C ARG A 164 -23.78 -10.76 1.52
N ARG A 165 -23.25 -11.26 0.39
CA ARG A 165 -22.22 -12.31 0.42
C ARG A 165 -20.93 -11.87 1.14
N ALA A 166 -20.54 -10.60 0.99
CA ALA A 166 -19.40 -10.04 1.72
C ALA A 166 -19.67 -9.96 3.23
N ALA A 167 -20.86 -9.48 3.63
CA ALA A 167 -21.29 -9.49 5.03
C ALA A 167 -21.34 -10.91 5.61
N ASP A 168 -21.97 -11.86 4.92
CA ASP A 168 -22.01 -13.27 5.32
C ASP A 168 -20.60 -13.88 5.45
N ALA A 169 -19.65 -13.45 4.59
CA ALA A 169 -18.27 -13.91 4.68
C ALA A 169 -17.58 -13.34 5.92
N LEU A 170 -17.80 -12.06 6.22
CA LEU A 170 -17.25 -11.39 7.40
C LEU A 170 -17.79 -11.95 8.72
N GLU A 171 -19.08 -12.30 8.81
CA GLU A 171 -19.68 -12.90 10.01
C GLU A 171 -19.02 -14.23 10.43
N THR A 172 -18.31 -14.87 9.50
CA THR A 172 -17.62 -16.14 9.73
C THR A 172 -16.11 -15.98 9.96
N LEU A 173 -15.63 -14.74 10.03
CA LEU A 173 -14.23 -14.39 10.27
C LEU A 173 -14.07 -13.66 11.62
N PRO A 174 -12.95 -13.89 12.34
CA PRO A 174 -11.94 -14.90 12.05
C PRO A 174 -12.47 -16.31 12.39
N GLY A 175 -12.01 -17.30 11.63
CA GLY A 175 -12.23 -18.71 11.97
C GLY A 175 -11.31 -19.17 13.12
N SER A 176 -11.33 -20.47 13.43
CA SER A 176 -10.31 -21.06 14.30
C SER A 176 -8.96 -21.16 13.59
N ALA A 177 -7.86 -20.96 14.32
CA ALA A 177 -6.49 -20.98 13.81
C ALA A 177 -5.58 -21.91 14.64
N ALA A 178 -4.33 -22.10 14.23
CA ALA A 178 -3.34 -22.84 15.02
C ALA A 178 -3.04 -22.14 16.36
N ASP A 179 -2.93 -20.81 16.32
CA ASP A 179 -2.71 -19.93 17.47
C ASP A 179 -3.18 -18.50 17.08
N PRO A 180 -3.29 -17.56 18.04
CA PRO A 180 -3.69 -16.19 17.76
C PRO A 180 -2.82 -15.46 16.73
N LEU A 181 -1.49 -15.60 16.75
CA LEU A 181 -0.60 -14.92 15.80
C LEU A 181 -0.83 -15.43 14.36
N ALA A 182 -0.95 -16.76 14.20
CA ALA A 182 -1.30 -17.37 12.92
C ALA A 182 -2.68 -16.93 12.45
N GLY A 183 -3.65 -16.82 13.37
CA GLY A 183 -4.97 -16.26 13.11
C GLY A 183 -4.91 -14.83 12.58
N ALA A 184 -4.13 -13.95 13.22
CA ALA A 184 -3.93 -12.57 12.80
C ALA A 184 -3.34 -12.49 11.38
N ALA A 185 -2.24 -13.22 11.13
CA ALA A 185 -1.52 -13.17 9.86
C ALA A 185 -2.33 -13.75 8.69
N VAL A 186 -3.18 -14.76 8.93
CA VAL A 186 -4.02 -15.37 7.89
C VAL A 186 -5.30 -14.58 7.66
N TYR A 187 -6.03 -14.25 8.73
CA TYR A 187 -7.36 -13.65 8.60
C TYR A 187 -7.31 -12.13 8.45
N GLY A 188 -6.28 -11.45 8.96
CA GLY A 188 -6.14 -10.00 8.85
C GLY A 188 -6.20 -9.50 7.39
N PRO A 189 -5.39 -10.02 6.45
CA PRO A 189 -5.49 -9.65 5.04
C PRO A 189 -6.85 -9.96 4.41
N ILE A 190 -7.46 -11.09 4.78
CA ILE A 190 -8.75 -11.53 4.22
C ILE A 190 -9.89 -10.61 4.70
N GLU A 191 -9.95 -10.34 5.99
CA GLU A 191 -10.88 -9.38 6.59
C GLU A 191 -10.67 -7.97 6.00
N ARG A 192 -9.42 -7.55 5.80
CA ARG A 192 -9.09 -6.24 5.20
C ARG A 192 -9.64 -6.07 3.80
N TRP A 193 -9.62 -7.10 2.96
CA TRP A 193 -10.25 -7.03 1.64
C TRP A 193 -11.71 -6.60 1.74
N TYR A 194 -12.45 -7.08 2.73
CA TYR A 194 -13.85 -6.73 2.91
C TYR A 194 -14.04 -5.35 3.56
N ASP A 195 -13.22 -4.99 4.55
CA ASP A 195 -13.21 -3.65 5.16
C ASP A 195 -13.00 -2.55 4.09
N GLU A 196 -12.01 -2.73 3.21
CA GLU A 196 -11.76 -1.80 2.10
C GLU A 196 -12.89 -1.80 1.06
N SER A 197 -13.44 -2.98 0.76
CA SER A 197 -14.56 -3.14 -0.18
C SER A 197 -15.82 -2.42 0.30
N GLN A 198 -16.11 -2.47 1.60
CA GLN A 198 -17.23 -1.71 2.16
C GLN A 198 -16.96 -0.21 2.12
N ARG A 199 -15.76 0.25 2.47
CA ARG A 199 -15.41 1.69 2.49
C ARG A 199 -15.41 2.33 1.10
N ARG A 200 -14.69 1.72 0.14
CA ARG A 200 -14.54 2.27 -1.23
C ARG A 200 -15.85 2.25 -2.02
N THR A 201 -16.69 1.23 -1.83
CA THR A 201 -17.93 1.03 -2.61
C THR A 201 -19.19 1.62 -1.96
N LEU A 202 -19.16 2.01 -0.67
CA LEU A 202 -20.32 2.60 0.03
C LEU A 202 -20.24 4.12 0.24
N VAL A 203 -19.04 4.73 0.26
CA VAL A 203 -18.91 6.18 0.51
C VAL A 203 -18.92 7.00 -0.79
N GLY A 204 -18.66 6.38 -1.95
CA GLY A 204 -18.48 7.07 -3.24
C GLY A 204 -19.65 7.04 -4.24
N GLY A 205 -20.84 6.57 -3.89
CA GLY A 205 -22.00 6.68 -4.79
C GLY A 205 -23.15 5.73 -4.48
N ASN A 206 -24.26 6.29 -3.98
CA ASN A 206 -25.55 5.60 -3.86
C ASN A 206 -26.22 5.25 -5.21
N ALA A 207 -25.48 5.33 -6.32
CA ALA A 207 -25.93 4.94 -7.64
C ALA A 207 -25.30 3.58 -7.96
N GLY A 208 -26.14 2.56 -8.20
CA GLY A 208 -25.69 1.31 -8.83
C GLY A 208 -25.05 1.58 -10.21
N PRO A 209 -24.48 0.55 -10.87
CA PRO A 209 -23.84 0.70 -12.18
C PRO A 209 -24.70 1.47 -13.21
N GLY A 210 -26.03 1.29 -13.19
CA GLY A 210 -26.98 2.00 -14.06
C GLY A 210 -27.32 3.44 -13.67
N GLY A 211 -26.94 3.91 -12.47
CA GLY A 211 -27.23 5.27 -12.01
C GLY A 211 -26.16 6.31 -12.36
N ARG A 212 -25.09 5.91 -13.07
CA ARG A 212 -24.01 6.82 -13.48
C ARG A 212 -24.19 7.22 -14.94
N ALA A 213 -24.24 8.52 -15.23
CA ALA A 213 -24.44 9.04 -16.59
C ALA A 213 -23.21 8.87 -17.52
N ASN A 214 -22.09 8.35 -17.01
CA ASN A 214 -20.82 8.21 -17.74
C ASN A 214 -20.47 6.72 -17.89
N PRO A 215 -20.41 6.18 -19.11
CA PRO A 215 -20.08 4.77 -19.38
C PRO A 215 -18.75 4.30 -18.78
N LEU A 216 -17.75 5.18 -18.67
CA LEU A 216 -16.47 4.85 -18.03
C LEU A 216 -16.66 4.59 -16.53
N ARG A 217 -17.40 5.48 -15.86
CA ARG A 217 -17.72 5.31 -14.43
C ARG A 217 -18.64 4.13 -14.17
N THR A 218 -19.50 3.80 -15.13
CA THR A 218 -20.32 2.59 -15.08
C THR A 218 -19.43 1.36 -15.16
N GLY A 219 -18.50 1.32 -16.12
CA GLY A 219 -17.47 0.28 -16.21
C GLY A 219 -16.71 0.08 -14.91
N GLU A 220 -16.11 1.15 -14.35
CA GLU A 220 -15.40 1.12 -13.07
C GLU A 220 -16.26 0.52 -11.92
N SER A 221 -17.57 0.81 -11.91
CA SER A 221 -18.48 0.23 -10.91
C SER A 221 -18.63 -1.28 -11.07
N VAL A 222 -18.72 -1.76 -12.32
CA VAL A 222 -18.81 -3.19 -12.62
C VAL A 222 -17.50 -3.89 -12.23
N GLY A 223 -16.37 -3.25 -12.52
CA GLY A 223 -15.03 -3.64 -12.07
C GLY A 223 -14.94 -3.82 -10.55
N ASP A 224 -15.29 -2.78 -9.80
CA ASP A 224 -15.30 -2.80 -8.34
C ASP A 224 -16.16 -3.95 -7.79
N VAL A 225 -17.37 -4.15 -8.32
CA VAL A 225 -18.27 -5.23 -7.87
C VAL A 225 -17.67 -6.60 -8.13
N GLU A 226 -17.07 -6.81 -9.30
CA GLU A 226 -16.43 -8.08 -9.65
C GLU A 226 -15.17 -8.33 -8.80
N ARG A 227 -14.37 -7.30 -8.51
CA ARG A 227 -13.21 -7.37 -7.61
C ARG A 227 -13.62 -7.86 -6.22
N ILE A 228 -14.70 -7.30 -5.67
CA ILE A 228 -15.26 -7.70 -4.38
C ILE A 228 -15.72 -9.15 -4.41
N GLN A 229 -16.41 -9.58 -5.47
CA GLN A 229 -16.80 -10.98 -5.62
C GLN A 229 -15.59 -11.91 -5.61
N SER A 230 -14.52 -11.54 -6.32
CA SER A 230 -13.29 -12.31 -6.34
C SER A 230 -12.68 -12.46 -4.94
N TYR A 231 -12.67 -11.39 -4.15
CA TYR A 231 -12.22 -11.46 -2.75
C TYR A 231 -13.13 -12.28 -1.86
N VAL A 232 -14.45 -12.25 -2.07
CA VAL A 232 -15.39 -13.13 -1.34
C VAL A 232 -15.12 -14.60 -1.65
N GLU A 233 -14.95 -14.95 -2.93
CA GLU A 233 -14.68 -16.32 -3.36
C GLU A 233 -13.32 -16.81 -2.85
N ALA A 234 -12.26 -16.01 -3.04
CA ALA A 234 -10.90 -16.36 -2.62
C ALA A 234 -10.77 -16.42 -1.09
N GLY A 235 -11.30 -15.43 -0.37
CA GLY A 235 -11.24 -15.38 1.10
C GLY A 235 -11.94 -16.57 1.75
N ARG A 236 -13.13 -16.96 1.25
CA ARG A 236 -13.84 -18.17 1.72
C ARG A 236 -13.02 -19.43 1.46
N TYR A 237 -12.49 -19.59 0.23
CA TYR A 237 -11.65 -20.73 -0.11
C TYR A 237 -10.41 -20.83 0.80
N LEU A 238 -9.66 -19.74 0.97
CA LEU A 238 -8.45 -19.71 1.80
C LEU A 238 -8.77 -20.00 3.28
N ARG A 239 -9.83 -19.39 3.81
CA ARG A 239 -10.31 -19.64 5.18
C ARG A 239 -10.64 -21.11 5.39
N ASP A 240 -11.44 -21.70 4.49
CA ASP A 240 -11.91 -23.08 4.61
C ASP A 240 -10.76 -24.07 4.47
N ARG A 241 -9.86 -23.82 3.51
CA ARG A 241 -8.70 -24.66 3.27
C ARG A 241 -7.71 -24.61 4.44
N TYR A 242 -7.48 -23.43 5.01
CA TYR A 242 -6.66 -23.25 6.20
C TYR A 242 -7.28 -23.98 7.38
N ARG A 243 -8.57 -23.75 7.69
CA ARG A 243 -9.27 -24.42 8.78
C ARG A 243 -9.22 -25.95 8.66
N ALA A 244 -9.43 -26.48 7.46
CA ALA A 244 -9.37 -27.92 7.20
C ALA A 244 -7.96 -28.52 7.33
N SER A 245 -6.90 -27.68 7.28
CA SER A 245 -5.52 -28.13 7.44
C SER A 245 -5.04 -28.23 8.89
N LEU A 246 -5.82 -27.71 9.84
CA LEU A 246 -5.43 -27.65 11.25
C LEU A 246 -5.70 -28.96 11.97
N ALA A 247 -4.72 -29.42 12.76
CA ALA A 247 -4.86 -30.59 13.61
C ALA A 247 -5.58 -30.28 14.94
N ASP A 248 -5.25 -29.13 15.55
CA ASP A 248 -5.80 -28.68 16.83
C ASP A 248 -6.17 -27.19 16.75
N PRO A 249 -7.32 -26.85 16.15
CA PRO A 249 -7.69 -25.46 15.92
C PRO A 249 -8.29 -24.79 17.17
N VAL A 250 -7.79 -23.61 17.52
CA VAL A 250 -8.28 -22.79 18.65
C VAL A 250 -9.09 -21.58 18.17
N PRO A 251 -10.11 -21.12 18.93
CA PRO A 251 -10.79 -19.86 18.66
C PRO A 251 -9.86 -18.67 18.94
N VAL A 252 -9.77 -17.72 18.00
CA VAL A 252 -8.81 -16.59 18.10
C VAL A 252 -9.46 -15.21 18.15
N ALA A 253 -10.75 -15.08 17.83
CA ALA A 253 -11.41 -13.77 17.73
C ALA A 253 -11.24 -12.88 18.98
N GLU A 254 -11.48 -13.45 20.16
CA GLU A 254 -11.43 -12.71 21.42
C GLU A 254 -10.00 -12.38 21.89
N PRO A 255 -9.02 -13.33 21.85
CA PRO A 255 -7.61 -12.98 22.06
C PRO A 255 -7.13 -11.85 21.14
N LEU A 256 -7.48 -11.91 19.85
CA LEU A 256 -7.09 -10.89 18.87
C LEU A 256 -7.68 -9.52 19.20
N ARG A 257 -8.97 -9.45 19.55
CA ARG A 257 -9.64 -8.20 19.94
C ARG A 257 -8.95 -7.56 21.14
N ARG A 258 -8.75 -8.32 22.22
CA ARG A 258 -8.12 -7.83 23.45
C ARG A 258 -6.73 -7.25 23.20
N GLU A 259 -5.93 -7.93 22.38
CA GLU A 259 -4.57 -7.47 22.08
C GLU A 259 -4.58 -6.25 21.14
N ALA A 260 -5.54 -6.17 20.21
CA ALA A 260 -5.74 -4.98 19.39
C ALA A 260 -6.11 -3.77 20.27
N GLU A 261 -7.04 -3.91 21.23
CA GLU A 261 -7.44 -2.86 22.17
C GLU A 261 -6.28 -2.40 23.06
N ARG A 262 -5.47 -3.35 23.54
CA ARG A 262 -4.27 -3.05 24.33
C ARG A 262 -3.28 -2.17 23.56
N LEU A 263 -2.94 -2.57 22.33
CA LEU A 263 -2.07 -1.78 21.46
C LEU A 263 -2.72 -0.46 21.03
N GLY A 264 -4.05 -0.46 20.80
CA GLY A 264 -4.81 0.72 20.44
C GLY A 264 -4.81 1.78 21.55
N THR A 265 -4.80 1.35 22.81
CA THR A 265 -4.61 2.24 23.97
C THR A 265 -3.23 2.92 23.90
N GLU A 266 -2.15 2.16 23.66
CA GLU A 266 -0.80 2.75 23.50
C GLU A 266 -0.74 3.76 22.34
N ILE A 267 -1.40 3.45 21.21
CA ILE A 267 -1.47 4.38 20.08
C ILE A 267 -2.28 5.61 20.44
N GLY A 268 -3.43 5.45 21.09
CA GLY A 268 -4.26 6.56 21.56
C GLY A 268 -3.50 7.49 22.48
N ASP A 269 -2.73 6.95 23.42
CA ASP A 269 -1.88 7.73 24.33
C ASP A 269 -0.82 8.51 23.55
N ARG A 270 -0.12 7.84 22.61
CA ARG A 270 0.86 8.51 21.76
C ARG A 270 0.27 9.61 20.89
N LEU A 271 -0.92 9.39 20.33
CA LEU A 271 -1.62 10.41 19.54
C LEU A 271 -1.98 11.63 20.39
N ARG A 272 -2.44 11.44 21.63
CA ARG A 272 -2.75 12.55 22.53
C ARG A 272 -1.50 13.34 22.92
N GLU A 273 -0.36 12.67 23.12
CA GLU A 273 0.93 13.34 23.31
C GLU A 273 1.29 14.22 22.11
N LEU A 274 1.20 13.68 20.89
CA LEU A 274 1.59 14.39 19.67
C LEU A 274 0.71 15.60 19.34
N HIS A 275 -0.56 15.57 19.71
CA HIS A 275 -1.50 16.66 19.40
C HIS A 275 -1.79 17.60 20.58
N GLY A 276 -1.39 17.24 21.79
CA GLY A 276 -1.77 17.93 23.02
C GLY A 276 -3.20 17.63 23.48
N GLU A 277 -3.51 18.00 24.73
CA GLU A 277 -4.84 17.77 25.32
C GLU A 277 -5.94 18.58 24.61
N GLY A 278 -7.08 17.94 24.34
CA GLY A 278 -8.33 18.62 23.92
C GLY A 278 -8.58 18.75 22.41
N THR A 279 -7.82 18.03 21.56
CA THR A 279 -8.12 17.95 20.13
C THR A 279 -9.04 16.77 19.79
N ASP A 280 -10.11 17.02 19.05
CA ASP A 280 -10.98 15.96 18.53
C ASP A 280 -10.43 15.31 17.23
N ARG A 281 -9.27 15.80 16.74
CA ARG A 281 -8.66 15.38 15.46
C ARG A 281 -7.35 14.62 15.65
N ILE A 282 -7.26 13.77 16.67
CA ILE A 282 -6.06 12.99 17.03
C ILE A 282 -5.55 12.05 15.91
N ARG A 283 -6.35 11.78 14.86
CA ARG A 283 -5.93 10.98 13.69
C ARG A 283 -5.48 11.82 12.49
N SER A 284 -5.43 13.15 12.61
CA SER A 284 -4.88 14.01 11.55
C SER A 284 -3.36 14.08 11.67
N THR A 285 -2.63 14.37 10.60
CA THR A 285 -1.16 14.50 10.68
C THR A 285 -0.79 15.67 11.61
N PRO A 286 -0.01 15.45 12.68
CA PRO A 286 0.58 16.54 13.46
C PRO A 286 1.64 17.28 12.64
N GLY A 287 2.03 18.48 13.06
CA GLY A 287 3.20 19.13 12.49
C GLY A 287 4.49 18.40 12.90
N ASP A 288 5.53 18.50 12.07
CA ASP A 288 6.83 17.85 12.33
C ASP A 288 7.41 18.28 13.68
N GLU A 289 7.12 19.50 14.13
CA GLU A 289 7.51 20.03 15.44
C GLU A 289 7.03 19.20 16.63
N ALA A 290 5.97 18.40 16.48
CA ALA A 290 5.47 17.54 17.56
C ALA A 290 6.45 16.41 17.93
N PHE A 291 7.46 16.16 17.10
CA PHE A 291 8.46 15.11 17.28
C PHE A 291 9.82 15.65 17.75
N PHE A 292 9.96 16.95 17.97
CA PHE A 292 11.24 17.58 18.30
C PHE A 292 11.15 18.43 19.55
N ASP A 293 12.08 18.24 20.47
CA ASP A 293 12.04 18.98 21.74
C ASP A 293 12.55 20.43 21.60
N GLU A 294 13.64 20.72 20.87
CA GLU A 294 14.26 22.07 20.99
C GLU A 294 15.26 22.53 19.89
N ARG A 295 15.49 21.77 18.80
CA ARG A 295 16.58 22.08 17.83
C ARG A 295 16.11 22.79 16.55
N PRO A 296 16.79 23.86 16.08
CA PRO A 296 16.59 24.38 14.74
C PRO A 296 17.10 23.36 13.71
N LEU A 297 16.19 22.78 12.93
CA LEU A 297 16.52 21.90 11.81
C LEU A 297 16.58 22.72 10.52
N ALA A 298 17.51 22.37 9.63
CA ALA A 298 17.48 22.89 8.27
C ALA A 298 16.24 22.31 7.59
N ARG A 299 15.25 23.17 7.30
CA ARG A 299 13.93 22.76 6.77
C ARG A 299 14.01 21.90 5.50
N ASP A 300 15.09 22.04 4.75
CA ASP A 300 15.30 21.35 3.48
C ASP A 300 16.30 20.17 3.59
N ALA A 301 16.68 19.76 4.80
CA ALA A 301 17.55 18.61 5.00
C ALA A 301 16.81 17.30 4.64
N PRO A 302 17.50 16.30 4.05
CA PRO A 302 16.90 15.01 3.71
C PRO A 302 16.22 14.33 4.90
N SER A 303 16.77 14.49 6.11
CA SER A 303 16.17 13.99 7.34
C SER A 303 14.78 14.54 7.66
N VAL A 304 14.56 15.85 7.45
CA VAL A 304 13.26 16.50 7.68
C VAL A 304 12.26 16.04 6.61
N SER A 305 12.70 15.98 5.35
CA SER A 305 11.86 15.44 4.27
C SER A 305 11.45 14.00 4.54
N LEU A 306 12.39 13.16 5.00
CA LEU A 306 12.11 11.77 5.36
C LEU A 306 11.04 11.68 6.45
N LEU A 307 11.20 12.43 7.55
CA LEU A 307 10.24 12.42 8.64
C LEU A 307 8.87 12.89 8.15
N SER A 308 8.81 13.99 7.41
CA SER A 308 7.55 14.54 6.88
C SER A 308 6.83 13.54 5.95
N THR A 309 7.56 12.88 5.05
CA THR A 309 7.01 11.83 4.17
C THR A 309 6.53 10.62 4.97
N ALA A 310 7.32 10.16 5.94
CA ALA A 310 6.94 9.03 6.80
C ALA A 310 5.72 9.35 7.67
N LEU A 311 5.61 10.58 8.18
CA LEU A 311 4.44 11.08 8.91
C LEU A 311 3.21 11.10 8.03
N TYR A 312 3.31 11.71 6.85
CA TYR A 312 2.22 11.77 5.90
C TYR A 312 1.68 10.37 5.56
N ARG A 313 2.56 9.45 5.16
CA ARG A 313 2.19 8.05 4.85
C ARG A 313 1.57 7.33 6.04
N THR A 314 2.11 7.53 7.25
CA THR A 314 1.60 6.89 8.46
C THR A 314 0.19 7.36 8.81
N PHE A 315 -0.06 8.68 8.74
CA PHE A 315 -1.34 9.27 9.11
C PHE A 315 -2.42 9.13 8.03
N GLU A 316 -2.06 9.11 6.75
CA GLU A 316 -2.98 8.76 5.65
C GLU A 316 -3.57 7.36 5.86
N ASP A 317 -2.73 6.38 6.19
CA ASP A 317 -3.20 5.02 6.48
C ASP A 317 -3.99 4.95 7.79
N LEU A 318 -3.46 5.57 8.87
CA LEU A 318 -4.08 5.54 10.20
C LEU A 318 -5.50 6.12 10.19
N ARG A 319 -5.75 7.15 9.37
CA ARG A 319 -7.07 7.77 9.20
C ARG A 319 -8.14 6.75 8.81
N PHE A 320 -7.77 5.74 8.03
CA PHE A 320 -8.68 4.71 7.55
C PHE A 320 -8.42 3.33 8.14
N ASP A 321 -7.47 3.16 9.05
CA ASP A 321 -7.25 1.87 9.67
C ASP A 321 -8.20 1.63 10.85
N PRO A 322 -8.69 0.40 11.03
CA PRO A 322 -9.57 0.04 12.14
C PRO A 322 -8.78 -0.13 13.45
N VAL A 323 -8.11 0.95 13.88
CA VAL A 323 -7.32 0.98 15.12
C VAL A 323 -8.24 1.37 16.30
N PRO A 324 -8.38 0.52 17.34
CA PRO A 324 -9.25 0.76 18.49
C PRO A 324 -8.66 1.87 19.37
N VAL A 325 -9.01 3.11 19.05
CA VAL A 325 -8.64 4.32 19.81
C VAL A 325 -9.92 4.92 20.37
N ASP A 326 -9.88 5.31 21.64
CA ASP A 326 -11.04 5.79 22.40
C ASP A 326 -12.19 4.76 22.41
N ASP A 327 -13.42 5.20 22.17
CA ASP A 327 -14.62 4.36 22.17
C ASP A 327 -14.85 3.61 20.85
N TYR A 328 -13.89 3.62 19.92
CA TYR A 328 -14.03 2.90 18.65
C TYR A 328 -13.71 1.42 18.84
N GLU A 329 -14.72 0.57 18.65
CA GLU A 329 -14.59 -0.89 18.64
C GLU A 329 -14.62 -1.42 17.19
N PRO A 330 -13.50 -1.97 16.67
CA PRO A 330 -13.46 -2.58 15.35
C PRO A 330 -14.31 -3.85 15.26
N ASP A 331 -15.08 -4.00 14.18
CA ASP A 331 -15.88 -5.20 13.90
C ASP A 331 -15.03 -6.44 13.60
N HIS A 332 -13.79 -6.26 13.14
CA HIS A 332 -12.96 -7.31 12.54
C HIS A 332 -11.62 -7.45 13.28
N PRO A 333 -11.52 -8.37 14.26
CA PRO A 333 -10.42 -8.39 15.22
C PRO A 333 -9.07 -8.79 14.62
N ALA A 334 -9.01 -9.61 13.57
CA ALA A 334 -7.72 -9.96 12.95
C ALA A 334 -7.14 -8.77 12.18
N THR A 335 -7.98 -8.04 11.43
CA THR A 335 -7.58 -6.78 10.79
C THR A 335 -7.23 -5.71 11.81
N ALA A 336 -8.03 -5.59 12.88
CA ALA A 336 -7.77 -4.64 13.95
C ALA A 336 -6.38 -4.87 14.54
N LEU A 337 -6.05 -6.12 14.92
CA LEU A 337 -4.74 -6.42 15.48
C LEU A 337 -3.60 -6.13 14.49
N THR A 338 -3.69 -6.61 13.26
CA THR A 338 -2.61 -6.43 12.28
C THR A 338 -2.39 -4.96 11.94
N ARG A 339 -3.45 -4.20 11.67
CA ARG A 339 -3.34 -2.75 11.37
C ARG A 339 -2.87 -1.94 12.58
N THR A 340 -3.31 -2.31 13.79
CA THR A 340 -2.82 -1.68 15.03
C THR A 340 -1.33 -1.98 15.26
N ALA A 341 -0.89 -3.22 15.02
CA ALA A 341 0.54 -3.57 15.10
C ALA A 341 1.38 -2.83 14.05
N LEU A 342 0.87 -2.66 12.82
CA LEU A 342 1.53 -1.87 11.78
C LEU A 342 1.66 -0.39 12.18
N ALA A 343 0.56 0.21 12.64
CA ALA A 343 0.56 1.58 13.14
C ALA A 343 1.56 1.75 14.29
N ARG A 344 1.59 0.80 15.25
CA ARG A 344 2.56 0.81 16.34
C ARG A 344 4.00 0.73 15.85
N ALA A 345 4.30 -0.15 14.88
CA ALA A 345 5.62 -0.26 14.29
C ALA A 345 6.07 1.04 13.60
N ARG A 346 5.15 1.69 12.87
CA ARG A 346 5.40 2.99 12.24
C ARG A 346 5.62 4.10 13.24
N PHE A 347 4.82 4.20 14.31
CA PHE A 347 5.06 5.18 15.38
C PHE A 347 6.43 4.99 16.03
N ARG A 348 6.82 3.75 16.35
CA ARG A 348 8.17 3.48 16.87
C ARG A 348 9.25 3.85 15.86
N GLY A 349 9.02 3.59 14.57
CA GLY A 349 9.94 3.99 13.51
C GLY A 349 10.09 5.51 13.42
N LEU A 350 8.99 6.25 13.52
CA LEU A 350 8.97 7.72 13.54
C LEU A 350 9.74 8.26 14.75
N ASP A 351 9.47 7.73 15.94
CA ASP A 351 10.18 8.11 17.16
C ASP A 351 11.70 7.84 17.02
N ALA A 352 12.08 6.68 16.48
CA ALA A 352 13.48 6.33 16.27
C ALA A 352 14.18 7.20 15.21
N VAL A 353 13.48 7.59 14.15
CA VAL A 353 14.00 8.55 13.16
C VAL A 353 14.14 9.93 13.80
N ALA A 354 13.12 10.41 14.52
CA ALA A 354 13.14 11.69 15.21
C ALA A 354 14.35 11.79 16.16
N SER A 355 14.59 10.77 17.01
CA SER A 355 15.76 10.75 17.90
C SER A 355 17.10 10.86 17.14
N ARG A 356 17.24 10.18 16.00
CA ARG A 356 18.47 10.28 15.16
C ARG A 356 18.66 11.68 14.57
N ILE A 357 17.56 12.35 14.23
CA ILE A 357 17.58 13.73 13.72
C ILE A 357 17.96 14.70 14.85
N GLU A 358 17.46 14.50 16.05
CA GLU A 358 17.82 15.28 17.24
C GLU A 358 19.32 15.14 17.57
N ASP A 359 19.85 13.91 17.46
CA ASP A 359 21.29 13.59 17.55
C ASP A 359 22.13 14.22 16.42
N GLY A 360 21.49 14.80 15.40
CA GLY A 360 22.12 15.58 14.34
C GLY A 360 22.39 14.84 13.04
N GLU A 361 21.76 13.68 12.84
CA GLU A 361 21.84 12.99 11.55
C GLU A 361 21.04 13.74 10.48
N THR A 362 21.72 14.15 9.41
CA THR A 362 21.09 14.83 8.26
C THR A 362 20.43 13.86 7.28
N MET A 363 20.66 12.56 7.46
CA MET A 363 20.27 11.48 6.54
C MET A 363 20.72 11.72 5.09
N PHE A 364 21.83 12.44 4.89
CA PHE A 364 22.48 12.53 3.59
C PHE A 364 23.62 11.48 3.50
N PRO A 365 23.78 10.76 2.37
CA PRO A 365 24.82 9.75 2.26
C PRO A 365 26.21 10.38 2.36
N ALA A 366 27.08 9.79 3.20
CA ALA A 366 28.45 10.28 3.37
C ALA A 366 29.29 10.15 2.09
N ASN A 367 28.98 9.15 1.26
CA ASN A 367 29.61 8.88 -0.03
C ASN A 367 28.72 7.91 -0.83
N ALA A 368 29.14 7.58 -2.05
CA ALA A 368 28.40 6.68 -2.93
C ALA A 368 28.23 5.25 -2.37
N ALA A 369 29.23 4.72 -1.65
CA ALA A 369 29.15 3.39 -1.05
C ALA A 369 28.11 3.31 0.07
N ALA A 370 27.90 4.42 0.81
CA ALA A 370 26.90 4.50 1.87
C ALA A 370 25.46 4.22 1.37
N VAL A 371 25.18 4.47 0.08
CA VAL A 371 23.88 4.15 -0.54
C VAL A 371 23.68 2.64 -0.62
N GLY A 372 24.69 1.91 -1.11
CA GLY A 372 24.66 0.45 -1.18
C GLY A 372 24.63 -0.20 0.21
N GLU A 373 25.38 0.35 1.17
CA GLU A 373 25.37 -0.11 2.56
C GLU A 373 23.99 0.06 3.21
N ALA A 374 23.35 1.23 3.03
CA ALA A 374 22.01 1.48 3.55
C ALA A 374 20.98 0.53 2.94
N ARG A 375 21.03 0.29 1.61
CA ARG A 375 20.15 -0.68 0.96
C ARG A 375 20.36 -2.09 1.51
N ASN A 376 21.61 -2.53 1.67
CA ASN A 376 21.91 -3.86 2.20
C ASN A 376 21.40 -4.03 3.64
N ALA A 377 21.56 -3.02 4.50
CA ALA A 377 21.03 -3.03 5.86
C ALA A 377 19.49 -3.10 5.87
N ALA A 378 18.84 -2.34 4.99
CA ALA A 378 17.38 -2.40 4.83
C ALA A 378 16.92 -3.80 4.38
N VAL A 379 17.58 -4.39 3.38
CA VAL A 379 17.30 -5.75 2.88
C VAL A 379 17.50 -6.79 3.98
N GLU A 380 18.60 -6.72 4.73
CA GLU A 380 18.89 -7.64 5.84
C GLU A 380 17.81 -7.57 6.93
N SER A 381 17.43 -6.36 7.34
CA SER A 381 16.39 -6.16 8.35
C SER A 381 15.02 -6.67 7.87
N ALA A 382 14.63 -6.35 6.64
CA ALA A 382 13.39 -6.84 6.03
C ALA A 382 13.40 -8.38 5.85
N ALA A 383 14.52 -8.96 5.43
CA ALA A 383 14.68 -10.40 5.29
C ALA A 383 14.58 -11.11 6.64
N SER A 384 15.14 -10.52 7.69
CA SER A 384 15.01 -11.11 9.02
C SER A 384 13.58 -11.05 9.55
N LEU A 385 12.79 -10.05 9.18
CA LEU A 385 11.38 -9.96 9.50
C LEU A 385 10.57 -11.00 8.69
N ALA A 386 10.84 -11.10 7.39
CA ALA A 386 10.21 -12.04 6.46
C ALA A 386 10.49 -13.51 6.78
N GLY A 387 11.69 -13.82 7.29
CA GLY A 387 12.11 -15.17 7.70
C GLY A 387 11.75 -15.54 9.15
N SER A 388 11.03 -14.69 9.87
CA SER A 388 10.72 -14.90 11.29
C SER A 388 9.77 -16.08 11.52
N GLY A 389 9.98 -16.82 12.62
CA GLY A 389 9.03 -17.82 13.09
C GLY A 389 7.70 -17.22 13.56
N ASN A 390 7.68 -15.92 13.90
CA ASN A 390 6.48 -15.20 14.30
C ASN A 390 5.60 -14.87 13.07
N PRO A 391 4.35 -15.38 12.98
CA PRO A 391 3.46 -15.10 11.86
C PRO A 391 3.13 -13.61 11.66
N LEU A 392 3.00 -12.84 12.74
CA LEU A 392 2.72 -11.41 12.68
C LEU A 392 3.92 -10.63 12.12
N ALA A 393 5.15 -11.02 12.48
CA ALA A 393 6.36 -10.45 11.89
C ALA A 393 6.39 -10.68 10.37
N ARG A 394 6.08 -11.90 9.92
CA ARG A 394 5.98 -12.20 8.48
C ARG A 394 4.92 -11.36 7.77
N TRP A 395 3.78 -11.11 8.42
CA TRP A 395 2.76 -10.20 7.89
C TRP A 395 3.26 -8.74 7.84
N LEU A 396 3.93 -8.23 8.88
CA LEU A 396 4.51 -6.88 8.85
C LEU A 396 5.53 -6.74 7.71
N ALA A 397 6.31 -7.79 7.41
CA ALA A 397 7.21 -7.77 6.26
C ALA A 397 6.46 -7.56 4.93
N THR A 398 5.25 -8.11 4.75
CA THR A 398 4.49 -7.90 3.50
C THR A 398 4.08 -6.45 3.28
N GLU A 399 3.98 -5.66 4.35
CA GLU A 399 3.65 -4.23 4.31
C GLU A 399 4.87 -3.35 4.00
N PHE A 400 6.07 -3.77 4.38
CA PHE A 400 7.30 -2.98 4.20
C PHE A 400 8.11 -3.34 2.95
N LEU A 401 8.04 -4.58 2.46
CA LEU A 401 8.74 -4.99 1.23
C LEU A 401 8.41 -4.17 -0.03
N PRO A 402 7.17 -3.69 -0.24
CA PRO A 402 6.87 -2.83 -1.40
C PRO A 402 7.62 -1.49 -1.38
N LEU A 403 8.11 -1.04 -0.21
CA LEU A 403 8.79 0.25 -0.09
C LEU A 403 10.14 0.29 -0.82
N PHE A 404 10.69 -0.85 -1.24
CA PHE A 404 11.92 -0.89 -2.04
C PHE A 404 11.70 -0.51 -3.52
N GLU A 405 10.47 -0.59 -4.04
CA GLU A 405 10.19 -0.41 -5.47
C GLU A 405 10.57 1.00 -5.97
N GLU A 406 10.19 2.03 -5.22
CA GLU A 406 10.48 3.43 -5.54
C GLU A 406 12.00 3.76 -5.47
N PRO A 407 12.72 3.48 -4.37
CA PRO A 407 14.15 3.79 -4.29
C PRO A 407 15.02 2.92 -5.22
N ASP A 408 14.70 1.64 -5.44
CA ASP A 408 15.42 0.80 -6.41
C ASP A 408 15.19 1.33 -7.84
N GLY A 409 13.95 1.71 -8.17
CA GLY A 409 13.60 2.29 -9.47
C GLY A 409 14.28 3.64 -9.72
N ALA A 410 14.37 4.49 -8.69
CA ALA A 410 15.04 5.79 -8.78
C ALA A 410 16.55 5.64 -9.05
N LEU A 411 17.21 4.67 -8.41
CA LEU A 411 18.63 4.39 -8.64
C LEU A 411 18.92 3.66 -9.96
N GLY A 412 17.94 2.91 -10.47
CA GLY A 412 18.01 2.26 -11.79
C GLY A 412 17.80 3.20 -12.98
N ALA A 413 17.47 4.47 -12.76
CA ALA A 413 17.36 5.47 -13.83
C ALA A 413 18.74 5.73 -14.50
N SER A 414 18.76 6.07 -15.79
CA SER A 414 20.01 6.21 -16.56
C SER A 414 20.98 7.26 -16.00
N GLU A 415 20.46 8.33 -15.42
CA GLU A 415 21.24 9.43 -14.81
C GLU A 415 20.49 9.94 -13.57
N PRO A 416 20.62 9.27 -12.41
CA PRO A 416 19.92 9.68 -11.20
C PRO A 416 20.50 11.01 -10.68
N SER A 417 19.63 11.95 -10.34
CA SER A 417 20.03 13.20 -9.71
C SER A 417 20.51 12.98 -8.27
N VAL A 418 21.31 13.92 -7.74
CA VAL A 418 21.72 13.91 -6.31
C VAL A 418 20.50 13.84 -5.38
N ARG A 419 19.40 14.49 -5.77
CA ARG A 419 18.13 14.44 -5.05
C ARG A 419 17.56 13.02 -5.00
N GLN A 420 17.41 12.37 -6.14
CA GLN A 420 16.90 10.99 -6.22
C GLN A 420 17.77 10.02 -5.41
N ILE A 421 19.09 10.20 -5.41
CA ILE A 421 20.00 9.37 -4.61
C ILE A 421 19.81 9.62 -3.11
N ALA A 422 19.69 10.88 -2.69
CA ALA A 422 19.46 11.22 -1.29
C ALA A 422 18.10 10.71 -0.80
N GLU A 423 17.04 10.85 -1.62
CA GLU A 423 15.70 10.33 -1.35
C GLU A 423 15.73 8.79 -1.24
N ALA A 424 16.38 8.10 -2.18
CA ALA A 424 16.54 6.65 -2.11
C ALA A 424 17.30 6.19 -0.86
N TYR A 425 18.40 6.88 -0.52
CA TYR A 425 19.13 6.65 0.72
C TYR A 425 18.24 6.82 1.95
N THR A 426 17.46 7.90 2.04
CA THR A 426 16.55 8.11 3.18
C THR A 426 15.49 7.02 3.28
N GLU A 427 14.91 6.58 2.16
CA GLU A 427 13.93 5.49 2.15
C GLU A 427 14.53 4.18 2.65
N TYR A 428 15.76 3.82 2.26
CA TYR A 428 16.42 2.63 2.83
C TYR A 428 16.63 2.76 4.35
N ARG A 429 17.02 3.95 4.84
CA ARG A 429 17.18 4.18 6.30
C ARG A 429 15.85 4.10 7.04
N TRP A 430 14.75 4.54 6.42
CA TRP A 430 13.40 4.34 6.95
C TRP A 430 13.02 2.87 7.01
N ILE A 431 13.18 2.13 5.89
CA ILE A 431 12.84 0.70 5.81
C ILE A 431 13.61 -0.09 6.86
N GLU A 432 14.93 0.11 6.98
CA GLU A 432 15.76 -0.52 8.00
C GLU A 432 15.24 -0.23 9.43
N THR A 433 14.92 1.04 9.70
CA THR A 433 14.48 1.47 11.04
C THR A 433 13.12 0.89 11.38
N VAL A 434 12.14 1.03 10.49
CA VAL A 434 10.76 0.60 10.76
C VAL A 434 10.65 -0.93 10.80
N THR A 435 11.42 -1.67 10.00
CA THR A 435 11.40 -3.15 10.04
C THR A 435 12.03 -3.71 11.31
N ARG A 436 13.05 -3.05 11.86
CA ARG A 436 13.62 -3.38 13.16
C ARG A 436 12.61 -3.14 14.29
N GLU A 437 11.90 -2.01 14.27
CA GLU A 437 10.84 -1.74 15.25
C GLU A 437 9.64 -2.66 15.07
N ALA A 438 9.29 -3.03 13.84
CA ALA A 438 8.24 -4.00 13.54
C ALA A 438 8.51 -5.37 14.17
N ARG A 439 9.78 -5.79 14.20
CA ARG A 439 10.19 -7.01 14.91
C ARG A 439 9.90 -6.91 16.41
N THR A 440 10.32 -5.81 17.04
CA THR A 440 10.08 -5.55 18.47
C THR A 440 8.59 -5.56 18.79
N VAL A 441 7.75 -4.97 17.93
CA VAL A 441 6.29 -5.01 18.08
C VAL A 441 5.76 -6.44 17.98
N ALA A 442 6.18 -7.20 16.97
CA ALA A 442 5.73 -8.58 16.81
C ALA A 442 6.12 -9.48 17.99
N GLU A 443 7.32 -9.29 18.54
CA GLU A 443 7.81 -10.00 19.74
C GLU A 443 7.02 -9.62 20.99
N SER A 444 6.69 -8.33 21.17
CA SER A 444 5.84 -7.84 22.26
C SER A 444 4.44 -8.46 22.21
N VAL A 445 3.82 -8.50 21.03
CA VAL A 445 2.51 -9.12 20.81
C VAL A 445 2.55 -10.63 21.07
N ALA A 446 3.61 -11.32 20.66
CA ALA A 446 3.77 -12.74 20.95
C ALA A 446 3.85 -13.00 22.46
N ALA A 447 4.65 -12.21 23.18
CA ALA A 447 4.77 -12.32 24.64
C ALA A 447 3.44 -12.10 25.36
N ALA A 448 2.56 -11.21 24.85
CA ALA A 448 1.23 -10.96 25.41
C ALA A 448 0.26 -12.14 25.25
N PHE A 449 0.45 -13.01 24.25
CA PHE A 449 -0.34 -14.23 24.10
C PHE A 449 0.16 -15.40 24.94
N ASP A 450 1.43 -15.36 25.38
CA ASP A 450 2.04 -16.39 26.24
C ASP A 450 1.80 -16.13 27.74
N SER A 451 1.38 -14.91 28.11
CA SER A 451 1.06 -14.48 29.49
C SER A 451 -0.40 -14.70 29.84
#